data_AF-A0A5D0G1H4-F1
#
_entry.id   AF-A0A5D0G1H4-F1
#
_cell.length_a   1.000
_cell.length_b   1.000
_cell.length_c   1.000
_cell.angle_alpha   90.00
_cell.angle_beta   90.00
_cell.angle_gamma   90.00
#
_symmetry.space_group_name_H-M   'P 1'
#
loop_
_entity.id
_entity.type
_entity.pdbx_description
1 polymer ?
#
loop_
_entity_poly.entity_id
_entity_poly.type
_entity_poly.pdbx_seq_one_letter_code
_entity_poly.pdbx_strand_id
1 'polypeptide(L)' 'MANKMETLAKQQKGFLGIESARNNVGITVSYWESLEAIKSWKQDSEHLLAQQNGRTQWYNWYHVRICKVEREYDFKSK' A
#
# COMPACT_ATOMS: atom_id res chain seq x y z
N MET A 1 2.80 -9.64 8.89
CA MET A 1 2.23 -8.27 8.80
C MET A 1 1.78 -7.90 7.40
N ALA A 2 2.62 -8.03 6.36
CA ALA A 2 2.28 -7.67 4.97
C ALA A 2 0.95 -8.28 4.49
N ASN A 3 0.76 -9.59 4.67
CA ASN A 3 -0.48 -10.27 4.28
C ASN A 3 -1.73 -9.76 5.03
N LYS A 4 -1.59 -9.33 6.29
CA LYS A 4 -2.70 -8.78 7.07
C LYS A 4 -3.10 -7.40 6.56
N MET A 5 -2.12 -6.52 6.33
CA MET A 5 -2.35 -5.20 5.76
C MET A 5 -2.92 -5.27 4.34
N GLU A 6 -2.48 -6.25 3.55
CA GLU A 6 -3.05 -6.52 2.24
C GLU A 6 -4.52 -6.94 2.32
N THR A 7 -4.87 -7.89 3.20
CA THR A 7 -6.25 -8.33 3.39
C THR A 7 -7.16 -7.17 3.82
N LEU A 8 -6.69 -6.32 4.74
CA LEU A 8 -7.44 -5.15 5.20
C LEU A 8 -7.60 -4.10 4.12
N ALA A 9 -6.55 -3.81 3.35
CA ALA A 9 -6.63 -2.88 2.23
C ALA A 9 -7.68 -3.33 1.21
N LYS A 10 -7.74 -4.63 0.90
CA LYS A 10 -8.74 -5.23 0.00
C LYS A 10 -10.19 -5.05 0.45
N GLN A 11 -10.44 -4.79 1.75
CA GLN A 11 -11.78 -4.57 2.28
C GLN A 11 -12.22 -3.11 2.22
N GLN A 12 -11.30 -2.19 1.93
CA GLN A 12 -11.60 -0.76 1.90
C GLN A 12 -12.33 -0.37 0.63
N LYS A 13 -13.30 0.54 0.77
CA LYS A 13 -13.98 1.13 -0.39
C LYS A 13 -12.98 1.92 -1.23
N GLY A 14 -13.00 1.69 -2.55
CA GLY A 14 -12.12 2.36 -3.49
C GLY A 14 -10.73 1.73 -3.62
N PHE A 15 -10.47 0.56 -3.00
CA PHE A 15 -9.27 -0.23 -3.28
C PHE A 15 -9.36 -0.86 -4.67
N LEU A 16 -8.30 -0.73 -5.49
CA LEU A 16 -8.26 -1.23 -6.87
C LEU A 16 -7.29 -2.41 -7.02
N GLY A 17 -6.23 -2.44 -6.23
CA GLY A 17 -5.20 -3.47 -6.34
C GLY A 17 -3.97 -3.18 -5.51
N ILE A 18 -3.08 -4.16 -5.44
CA ILE A 18 -1.82 -4.03 -4.73
C ILE A 18 -0.77 -4.92 -5.39
N GLU A 19 0.43 -4.36 -5.51
CA GLU A 19 1.61 -5.04 -6.02
C GLU A 19 2.71 -4.92 -4.96
N SER A 20 3.44 -6.00 -4.77
CA SER A 20 4.51 -6.04 -3.79
C SER A 20 5.69 -6.79 -4.37
N ALA A 21 6.87 -6.19 -4.29
CA ALA A 21 8.13 -6.79 -4.67
C ALA A 21 9.13 -6.62 -3.51
N ARG A 22 9.86 -7.68 -3.18
CA ARG A 22 10.85 -7.66 -2.10
C ARG A 22 12.16 -8.27 -2.56
N ASN A 23 13.21 -7.48 -2.45
CA ASN A 23 14.61 -7.90 -2.57
C ASN A 23 15.39 -7.21 -1.43
N ASN A 24 16.58 -6.65 -1.69
CA ASN A 24 17.29 -5.79 -0.72
C ASN A 24 16.46 -4.60 -0.23
N VAL A 25 15.55 -4.09 -1.07
CA VAL A 25 14.51 -3.11 -0.69
C VAL A 25 13.14 -3.72 -0.95
N GLY A 26 12.18 -3.43 -0.07
CA GLY A 26 10.77 -3.79 -0.26
C GLY A 26 9.98 -2.62 -0.81
N ILE A 27 9.22 -2.86 -1.88
CA ILE A 27 8.29 -1.88 -2.44
C ILE A 27 6.90 -2.49 -2.43
N THR A 28 5.94 -1.74 -1.91
CA THR A 28 4.52 -2.06 -1.99
C THR A 28 3.79 -0.87 -2.59
N VAL A 29 3.09 -1.09 -3.70
CA VAL A 29 2.25 -0.12 -4.38
C VAL A 29 0.81 -0.56 -4.23
N SER A 30 -0.05 0.32 -3.73
CA SER A 30 -1.49 0.06 -3.66
C SER A 30 -2.21 1.10 -4.49
N TYR A 31 -3.19 0.65 -5.26
CA TYR A 31 -3.95 1.45 -6.21
C TYR A 31 -5.33 1.74 -5.63
N TRP A 32 -5.79 2.99 -5.80
CA TRP A 32 -7.00 3.50 -5.17
C TRP A 32 -7.75 4.41 -6.13
N GLU A 33 -9.07 4.38 -6.02
CA GLU A 33 -9.99 5.14 -6.86
C GLU A 33 -9.88 6.65 -6.66
N SER A 34 -9.60 7.09 -5.42
CA SER A 34 -9.51 8.53 -5.11
C SER A 34 -8.58 8.84 -3.94
N LEU A 35 -8.24 10.14 -3.80
CA LEU A 35 -7.45 10.63 -2.66
C LEU A 35 -8.20 10.48 -1.33
N GLU A 36 -9.53 10.55 -1.35
CA GLU A 36 -10.38 10.33 -0.20
C GLU A 36 -10.30 8.87 0.26
N ALA A 37 -10.36 7.91 -0.66
CA ALA A 37 -10.19 6.48 -0.34
C ALA A 37 -8.80 6.21 0.27
N ILE A 38 -7.75 6.80 -0.29
CA ILE A 38 -6.38 6.74 0.26
C ILE A 38 -6.33 7.32 1.68
N LYS A 39 -6.98 8.47 1.89
CA LYS A 39 -7.01 9.14 3.19
C LYS A 39 -7.74 8.31 4.22
N SER A 40 -8.89 7.73 3.87
CA SER A 40 -9.66 6.82 4.73
C SER A 40 -8.84 5.59 5.10
N TRP A 41 -8.14 4.98 4.13
CA TRP A 41 -7.25 3.85 4.41
C TRP A 41 -6.07 4.23 5.32
N LYS A 42 -5.44 5.38 5.09
CA LYS A 42 -4.35 5.86 5.95
C LYS A 42 -4.82 6.14 7.39
N GLN A 43 -6.08 6.56 7.55
CA GLN A 43 -6.71 6.80 8.84
C GLN A 43 -7.17 5.51 9.53
N ASP A 44 -7.16 4.38 8.83
CA ASP A 44 -7.46 3.08 9.43
C ASP A 44 -6.43 2.76 10.52
N SER A 45 -6.96 2.48 11.70
CA SER A 45 -6.27 2.29 12.98
C SER A 45 -5.15 1.25 12.91
N GLU A 46 -5.29 0.22 12.06
CA GLU A 46 -4.26 -0.80 11.89
C GLU A 46 -3.07 -0.32 11.05
N HIS A 47 -3.27 0.64 10.13
CA HIS A 47 -2.19 1.29 9.38
C HIS A 47 -1.38 2.23 10.29
N LEU A 48 -2.03 2.88 11.26
CA LEU A 48 -1.35 3.69 12.29
C LEU A 48 -0.52 2.82 13.25
N LEU A 49 -1.06 1.67 13.67
CA LEU A 49 -0.34 0.72 14.51
C LEU A 49 0.85 0.07 13.79
N ALA A 50 0.70 -0.25 12.49
CA ALA A 50 1.78 -0.73 11.65
C ALA A 50 2.86 0.34 11.41
N GLN A 51 2.49 1.63 11.31
CA GLN A 51 3.46 2.73 11.25
C GLN A 51 4.21 2.94 12.56
N GLN A 52 3.54 2.82 13.71
CA GLN A 52 4.18 2.90 15.03
C GLN A 52 5.16 1.74 15.24
N ASN A 53 4.73 0.49 15.02
CA ASN A 53 5.60 -0.69 15.14
C ASN A 53 6.70 -0.74 14.07
N GLY A 54 6.42 -0.23 12.87
CA GLY A 54 7.41 -0.12 11.79
C GLY A 54 8.57 0.80 12.14
N ARG A 55 8.31 1.92 12.83
CA ARG A 55 9.34 2.87 13.28
C ARG A 55 10.17 2.38 14.47
N THR A 56 9.60 1.56 15.35
CA THR A 56 10.29 1.08 16.56
C THR A 56 10.96 -0.28 16.39
N GLN A 57 10.55 -1.12 15.43
CA GLN A 57 11.06 -2.51 15.36
C GLN A 57 11.46 -3.02 13.96
N TRP A 58 10.93 -2.50 12.85
CA TRP A 58 11.02 -3.22 11.56
C TRP A 58 11.65 -2.46 10.39
N TYR A 59 11.71 -1.12 10.44
CA TYR A 59 12.29 -0.32 9.37
C TYR A 59 13.23 0.74 9.92
N ASN A 60 14.52 0.66 9.55
CA ASN A 60 15.47 1.77 9.76
C ASN A 60 15.04 3.03 9.00
N TRP A 61 14.29 2.88 7.90
CA TRP A 61 13.80 3.98 7.08
C TRP A 61 12.65 3.51 6.16
N TYR A 62 11.70 4.41 5.86
CA TYR A 62 10.72 4.23 4.78
C TYR A 62 10.32 5.57 4.17
N HIS A 63 9.75 5.53 2.96
CA HIS A 63 9.21 6.70 2.27
C HIS A 63 7.89 6.34 1.59
N VAL A 64 6.88 7.23 1.66
CA VAL A 64 5.57 7.04 1.02
C VAL A 64 5.34 8.15 0.00
N ARG A 65 4.84 7.78 -1.18
CA ARG A 65 4.39 8.72 -2.23
C ARG A 65 2.94 8.43 -2.59
N ILE A 66 2.17 9.48 -2.82
CA ILE A 66 0.85 9.39 -3.44
C ILE A 66 1.01 9.94 -4.86
N CYS A 67 0.75 9.09 -5.85
CA CYS A 67 0.92 9.41 -7.26
C CYS A 67 -0.41 9.22 -7.99
N LYS A 68 -0.66 10.00 -9.05
CA LYS A 68 -1.76 9.77 -9.97
C LYS A 68 -1.27 8.93 -11.14
N VAL A 69 -1.95 7.82 -11.41
CA VAL A 69 -1.71 7.04 -12.63
C VAL A 69 -2.42 7.77 -13.77
N GLU A 70 -1.65 8.24 -14.74
CA GLU A 70 -2.21 8.92 -15.92
C GLU A 70 -2.51 7.92 -17.06
N ARG A 71 -1.74 6.83 -17.15
CA ARG A 71 -1.90 5.75 -18.15
C ARG A 71 -1.34 4.44 -17.59
N GLU A 72 -1.94 3.32 -17.98
CA GLU A 72 -1.49 1.96 -17.66
C GLU A 72 -1.67 1.06 -18.88
N TYR A 73 -0.71 0.19 -19.14
CA TYR A 73 -0.76 -0.83 -20.20
C TYR A 73 -0.13 -2.11 -19.67
N ASP A 74 -0.74 -3.25 -19.97
CA ASP A 74 -0.23 -4.57 -19.59
C ASP A 74 -0.05 -5.40 -20.87
N PHE A 75 1.11 -6.06 -20.98
CA PHE A 75 1.37 -7.06 -22.01
C PHE A 75 1.58 -8.42 -21.34
N LYS A 76 0.63 -9.33 -21.53
CA LYS A 76 0.78 -10.74 -21.13
C LYS A 76 1.10 -11.58 -22.36
N SER A 77 2.34 -12.07 -22.42
CA SER A 77 2.67 -13.21 -23.27
C SER A 77 1.83 -14.41 -22.83
N LYS A 78 1.36 -15.21 -23.79
CA LYS A 78 0.87 -16.56 -23.48
C LYS A 78 1.97 -17.41 -22.86
#